data_AF-A0A067FBR2-F1
#
_entry.id   AF-A0A067FBR2-F1
#
_cell.length_a   1.000
_cell.length_b   1.000
_cell.length_c   1.000
_cell.angle_alpha   90.00
_cell.angle_beta   90.00
_cell.angle_gamma   90.00
#
_symmetry.space_group_name_H-M   'P 1'
#
loop_
_entity.id
_entity.type
_entity.pdbx_description
1 polymer ?
#
loop_
_entity_poly.entity_id
_entity_poly.type
_entity_poly.pdbx_seq_one_letter_code
_entity_poly.pdbx_strand_id
1 'polypeptide(L)' 'MCSALQFNARSESVTEKASFRRLLPKSRCLAAVEGFYEWKKDGSKKQPYYVHFKDGRPLVFAALYDTWQSSE' A
#
# COMPACT_ATOMS: atom_id res chain seq x y z
N MET A 1 2.38 -21.60 -0.57
CA MET A 1 1.08 -20.92 -0.77
C MET A 1 1.14 -19.51 -0.19
N CYS A 2 1.27 -18.48 -1.03
CA CYS A 2 1.11 -17.09 -0.59
C CYS A 2 -0.37 -16.74 -0.79
N SER A 3 -1.16 -16.70 0.29
CA SER A 3 -2.63 -16.74 0.22
C SER A 3 -3.33 -15.39 -0.06
N ALA A 4 -2.61 -14.31 -0.33
CA ALA A 4 -3.17 -13.07 -0.87
C ALA A 4 -2.04 -12.14 -1.34
N LEU A 5 -2.23 -11.44 -2.47
CA LEU A 5 -1.38 -10.30 -2.83
C LEU A 5 -1.57 -9.21 -1.77
N GLN A 6 -0.64 -9.13 -0.81
CA GLN A 6 -0.66 -8.11 0.22
C GLN A 6 -0.16 -6.78 -0.35
N PHE A 7 -1.10 -5.96 -0.82
CA PHE A 7 -0.81 -4.64 -1.38
C PHE A 7 -0.73 -3.52 -0.32
N ASN A 8 -1.31 -3.74 0.87
CA ASN A 8 -1.30 -2.78 1.99
C ASN A 8 -0.72 -3.40 3.26
N ALA A 9 0.03 -2.59 4.02
CA ALA A 9 0.57 -2.95 5.34
C ALA A 9 0.07 -1.95 6.40
N ARG A 10 -0.58 -2.45 7.45
CA ARG A 10 -1.04 -1.62 8.57
C ARG A 10 0.15 -1.17 9.41
N SER A 11 0.34 0.14 9.54
CA SER A 11 1.44 0.76 10.29
C SER A 11 1.55 0.27 11.74
N GLU A 12 0.42 -0.02 12.36
CA GLU A 12 0.28 -0.42 13.76
C GLU A 12 0.86 -1.81 14.04
N SER A 13 0.97 -2.67 13.02
CA SER A 13 1.41 -4.06 13.16
C SER A 13 2.57 -4.42 12.22
N VAL A 14 3.11 -3.44 11.48
CA VAL A 14 4.12 -3.67 10.45
C VAL A 14 5.44 -4.20 11.03
N THR A 15 5.73 -3.87 12.29
CA THR A 15 6.91 -4.31 13.06
C THR A 15 6.77 -5.72 13.62
N GLU A 16 5.56 -6.27 13.67
CA GLU A 16 5.29 -7.57 14.30
C GLU A 16 5.08 -8.66 13.26
N LYS A 17 4.36 -8.35 12.17
CA LYS A 17 4.01 -9.33 11.13
C LYS A 17 5.24 -9.81 10.37
N ALA A 18 5.45 -11.13 10.36
CA ALA A 18 6.60 -11.77 9.69
C ALA A 18 6.73 -11.41 8.20
N SER A 19 5.61 -11.16 7.50
CA SER A 19 5.63 -10.73 6.09
C SER A 19 6.31 -9.37 5.88
N PHE A 20 6.27 -8.47 6.87
CA PHE A 20 6.75 -7.08 6.72
C PHE A 20 7.93 -6.74 7.62
N ARG A 21 8.01 -7.31 8.84
CA ARG A 21 9.04 -6.98 9.83
C ARG A 21 10.46 -7.12 9.27
N ARG A 22 10.71 -8.15 8.45
CA ARG A 22 12.02 -8.40 7.81
C ARG A 22 12.42 -7.34 6.77
N LEU A 23 11.45 -6.62 6.22
CA LEU A 23 11.64 -5.62 5.17
C LEU A 23 11.93 -4.24 5.73
N LEU A 24 11.38 -3.92 6.91
CA LEU A 24 11.52 -2.59 7.54
C LEU A 24 12.96 -2.07 7.61
N PRO A 25 14.01 -2.86 7.93
CA PRO A 25 15.36 -2.31 8.04
C PRO A 25 16.01 -1.95 6.70
N LYS A 26 15.62 -2.63 5.61
CA LYS A 26 16.40 -2.66 4.36
C LYS A 26 15.61 -2.31 3.09
N SER A 27 14.29 -2.43 3.11
CA SER A 27 13.46 -2.34 1.91
C SER A 27 12.34 -1.31 2.06
N ARG A 28 12.64 -0.16 2.68
CA ARG A 28 11.74 0.99 2.70
C ARG A 28 11.87 1.77 1.40
N CYS A 29 10.75 2.15 0.83
CA CYS A 29 10.71 3.01 -0.35
C CYS A 29 9.60 4.05 -0.22
N LEU A 30 9.61 5.01 -1.14
CA LEU A 30 8.56 6.01 -1.30
C LEU A 30 7.85 5.72 -2.61
N ALA A 31 6.52 5.61 -2.57
CA ALA A 31 5.69 5.48 -3.76
C ALA A 31 5.05 6.84 -4.09
N ALA A 32 5.52 7.48 -5.15
CA ALA A 32 4.94 8.72 -5.65
C ALA A 32 3.74 8.43 -6.55
N VAL A 33 2.62 9.13 -6.31
CA VAL A 33 1.37 9.00 -7.08
C VAL A 33 0.72 10.37 -7.27
N GLU A 34 -0.08 10.53 -8.31
CA GLU A 34 -0.90 11.75 -8.49
C GLU A 34 -2.07 11.81 -7.51
N GLY A 35 -2.59 10.64 -7.13
CA GLY A 35 -3.72 10.48 -6.22
C GLY A 35 -4.09 9.01 -6.05
N PHE A 36 -5.14 8.76 -5.27
CA PHE A 36 -5.68 7.42 -5.07
C PHE A 36 -7.21 7.48 -5.02
N TYR A 37 -7.84 6.33 -5.24
CA TYR A 37 -9.28 6.20 -5.17
C TYR A 37 -9.71 5.51 -3.89
N GLU A 38 -10.76 6.02 -3.26
CA GLU A 38 -11.45 5.37 -2.16
C GLU A 38 -12.93 5.18 -2.49
N TRP A 39 -13.48 4.03 -2.12
CA TRP A 39 -14.86 3.68 -2.41
C TRP A 39 -15.72 3.86 -1.16
N LYS A 40 -16.52 4.92 -1.15
CA LYS A 40 -17.56 5.11 -0.13
C LYS A 40 -18.74 4.21 -0.45
N LYS A 41 -19.13 3.37 0.51
CA LYS A 41 -20.38 2.62 0.43
C LYS A 41 -21.55 3.57 0.69
N ASP A 42 -22.54 3.54 -0.20
CA ASP A 42 -23.79 4.27 -0.07
C ASP A 42 -24.94 3.28 -0.33
N GLY A 43 -25.45 2.69 0.75
CA GLY A 43 -26.32 1.52 0.69
C GLY A 43 -25.66 0.35 -0.05
N SER A 44 -26.28 -0.09 -1.15
CA SER A 44 -25.78 -1.16 -2.03
C SER A 44 -24.80 -0.68 -3.10
N LYS A 45 -24.65 0.64 -3.29
CA LYS A 45 -23.75 1.23 -4.28
C LYS A 45 -22.38 1.53 -3.68
N LYS A 46 -21.35 1.54 -4.52
CA LYS A 46 -20.01 2.02 -4.17
C LYS A 46 -19.67 3.21 -5.05
N GLN A 47 -19.54 4.39 -4.46
CA GLN A 47 -19.11 5.59 -5.16
C GLN A 47 -17.59 5.75 -5.02
N PRO A 48 -16.82 5.76 -6.13
CA PRO A 48 -15.40 6.10 -6.09
C PRO A 48 -15.21 7.61 -5.87
N TYR A 49 -14.24 7.95 -5.03
CA TYR A 49 -13.74 9.31 -4.82
C TYR A 49 -12.25 9.34 -5.13
N TYR A 50 -11.84 10.29 -5.96
CA TYR A 50 -10.43 10.55 -6.21
C TYR A 50 -9.89 11.53 -5.17
N VAL A 51 -8.84 11.12 -4.45
CA VAL A 51 -8.19 11.90 -3.40
C VAL A 51 -6.81 12.33 -3.89
N HIS A 52 -6.59 13.65 -3.92
CA HIS A 52 -5.34 14.29 -4.35
C HIS A 52 -5.17 15.64 -3.65
N PHE A 53 -3.97 16.24 -3.72
CA PHE A 53 -3.77 17.59 -3.22
C PHE A 53 -4.41 18.64 -4.14
N LYS A 54 -5.00 19.68 -3.54
CA LYS A 54 -5.71 20.76 -4.27
C LYS A 54 -4.80 21.57 -5.19
N ASP A 55 -3.52 21.67 -4.86
CA ASP A 55 -2.49 22.37 -5.65
C ASP A 55 -1.87 21.50 -6.76
N GLY A 56 -2.35 20.26 -6.95
CA GLY A 56 -1.92 19.36 -8.02
C GLY A 56 -0.56 18.68 -7.79
N ARG A 57 0.08 18.89 -6.63
CA ARG A 57 1.34 18.21 -6.33
C ARG A 57 1.12 16.70 -6.08
N PRO A 58 2.11 15.84 -6.36
CA PRO A 58 2.01 14.41 -6.07
C PRO A 58 1.88 14.11 -4.56
N LEU A 59 1.19 13.00 -4.27
CA LEU A 59 1.24 12.32 -2.98
C LEU A 59 2.43 11.37 -2.94
N VAL A 60 2.98 11.15 -1.75
CA VAL A 60 4.07 10.21 -1.53
C VAL A 60 3.71 9.30 -0.37
N PHE A 61 3.54 8.01 -0.64
CA PHE A 61 3.28 7.00 0.37
C PHE A 61 4.56 6.37 0.89
N ALA A 62 4.59 6.08 2.19
CA ALA A 62 5.57 5.16 2.76
C ALA A 62 5.25 3.74 2.28
N ALA A 63 6.23 3.04 1.73
CA ALA A 63 6.05 1.72 1.16
C ALA A 63 7.19 0.77 1.56
N LEU A 64 6.91 -0.52 1.40
CA LEU A 64 7.88 -1.61 1.52
C LEU A 64 7.92 -2.37 0.20
N TYR A 65 9.09 -2.85 -0.19
CA TYR A 65 9.25 -3.72 -1.35
C TYR A 65 9.95 -5.02 -0.96
N ASP A 66 9.70 -6.08 -1.73
CA ASP A 66 10.42 -7.34 -1.65
C ASP A 66 10.69 -7.84 -3.06
N THR A 67 11.74 -8.64 -3.21
CA THR A 67 12.08 -9.29 -4.48
C THR A 67 11.81 -10.76 -4.33
N TRP A 68 10.85 -11.29 -5.10
CA TRP A 68 10.58 -12.71 -5.15
C TRP A 68 11.33 -13.34 -6.32
N GLN A 69 12.12 -14.37 -6.04
CA GLN A 69 12.71 -15.23 -7.05
C GLN A 69 12.01 -16.59 -6.98
N SER A 70 11.44 -17.03 -8.11
CA SER A 70 10.96 -18.39 -8.24
C SER A 70 12.15 -19.33 -8.25
N SER A 71 12.16 -20.33 -7.39
CA SER A 71 12.95 -21.52 -7.64
C SER A 71 12.23 -22.31 -8.73
N GLU A 72 12.79 -22.33 -9.94
CA GLU A 72 12.54 -23.44 -10.86
C GLU A 72 13.14 -24.74 -10.31
#